data_AF-A0A539E2U3-F1
#
_entry.id   AF-A0A539E2U3-F1
#
_cell.length_a   1.000
_cell.length_b   1.000
_cell.length_c   1.000
_cell.angle_alpha   90.00
_cell.angle_beta   90.00
_cell.angle_gamma   90.00
#
_symmetry.space_group_name_H-M   'P 1'
#
loop_
_entity.id
_entity.type
_entity.pdbx_description
1 polymer ?
#
loop_
_entity_poly.entity_id
_entity_poly.type
_entity_poly.pdbx_seq_one_letter_code
_entity_poly.pdbx_strand_id
1 'polypeptide(L)'
;MAARFAYSRWDGTQKGFDFDADVLFDQLNDDLLYHGDINSALRRLMQQGMTDRNGERIQGLRELLDKLRQEREDRLDRFDLGGVYQEIADELNDIVDEERHSIH
;
A
#
# COMPACT_ATOMS: atom_id res chain seq x y z
N MET A 1 36.01 18.74 -8.84
CA MET A 1 35.66 18.88 -10.27
C MET A 1 34.15 18.73 -10.41
N ALA A 2 33.43 19.84 -10.57
CA ALA A 2 31.97 19.91 -10.43
C ALA A 2 31.27 19.87 -11.79
N ALA A 3 30.36 18.92 -12.00
CA ALA A 3 29.42 18.97 -13.13
C ALA A 3 28.32 19.97 -12.77
N ARG A 4 28.39 21.16 -13.35
CA ARG A 4 27.37 22.20 -13.22
C ARG A 4 26.25 21.87 -14.23
N PHE A 5 25.14 21.34 -13.75
CA PHE A 5 23.97 21.10 -14.59
C PHE A 5 23.23 22.43 -14.79
N ALA A 6 23.15 22.89 -16.05
CA ALA A 6 22.38 24.06 -16.43
C ALA A 6 20.97 23.59 -16.82
N TYR A 7 19.98 23.99 -16.02
CA TYR A 7 18.58 23.76 -16.33
C TYR A 7 18.07 24.95 -17.16
N SER A 8 17.69 24.70 -18.40
CA SER A 8 16.92 25.64 -19.22
C SER A 8 15.45 25.23 -19.22
N ARG A 9 14.54 26.20 -19.32
CA ARG A 9 13.13 25.92 -19.56
C ARG A 9 12.95 25.54 -21.04
N TRP A 10 12.17 24.50 -21.28
CA TRP A 10 11.80 24.00 -22.60
C TRP A 10 11.02 25.08 -23.38
N ASP A 11 11.57 25.52 -24.51
CA ASP A 11 10.95 26.54 -25.39
C ASP A 11 10.35 25.95 -26.68
N GLY A 12 10.23 24.63 -26.75
CA GLY A 12 9.52 23.94 -27.83
C GLY A 12 10.26 23.82 -29.16
N THR A 13 11.52 24.27 -29.26
CA THR A 13 12.27 24.25 -30.54
C THR A 13 13.21 23.06 -30.70
N GLN A 14 13.23 22.12 -29.74
CA GLN A 14 14.11 20.96 -29.76
C GLN A 14 13.53 19.86 -30.67
N LYS A 15 13.71 20.00 -31.99
CA LYS A 15 13.45 18.93 -32.97
C LYS A 15 14.65 17.97 -33.03
N GLY A 16 14.49 16.77 -32.49
CA GLY A 16 15.45 15.69 -32.65
C GLY A 16 14.77 14.34 -32.40
N PHE A 17 14.72 13.52 -33.46
CA PHE A 17 13.97 12.26 -33.64
C PHE A 17 12.50 12.42 -34.03
N ASP A 18 12.30 12.95 -35.25
CA ASP A 18 11.03 12.92 -35.99
C ASP A 18 10.92 11.57 -36.76
N PHE A 19 11.07 10.47 -36.02
CA PHE A 19 10.67 9.14 -36.46
C PHE A 19 9.77 8.62 -35.37
N ASP A 20 8.47 8.66 -35.66
CA ASP A 20 7.34 8.41 -34.81
C ASP A 20 7.53 7.21 -33.87
N ALA A 21 8.09 7.47 -32.69
CA ALA A 21 8.07 6.53 -31.58
C ALA A 21 6.61 6.16 -31.27
N ASP A 22 5.71 7.13 -31.34
CA ASP A 22 4.28 6.98 -31.09
C ASP A 22 3.61 6.02 -32.10
N VAL A 23 3.98 6.07 -33.38
CA VAL A 23 3.41 5.17 -34.41
C VAL A 23 3.92 3.73 -34.25
N LEU A 24 5.17 3.54 -33.84
CA LEU A 24 5.70 2.20 -33.51
C LEU A 24 5.04 1.65 -32.24
N PHE A 25 4.81 2.49 -31.23
CA PHE A 25 4.11 2.10 -30.01
C PHE A 25 2.64 1.81 -30.28
N ASP A 26 1.95 2.59 -31.11
CA ASP A 26 0.57 2.33 -31.53
C ASP A 26 0.45 1.02 -32.33
N GLN A 27 1.36 0.76 -33.28
CA GLN A 27 1.33 -0.48 -34.06
C GLN A 27 1.63 -1.73 -33.21
N LEU A 28 2.57 -1.65 -32.26
CA LEU A 28 2.85 -2.76 -31.33
C LEU A 28 1.70 -2.98 -30.32
N ASN A 29 1.06 -1.90 -29.90
CA ASN A 29 -0.08 -1.94 -28.99
C ASN A 29 -1.30 -2.57 -29.69
N ASP A 30 -1.59 -2.16 -30.93
CA ASP A 30 -2.70 -2.70 -31.71
C ASP A 30 -2.55 -4.22 -31.97
N ASP A 31 -1.34 -4.71 -32.28
CA ASP A 31 -1.09 -6.16 -32.50
C ASP A 31 -1.17 -7.00 -31.20
N LEU A 32 -0.79 -6.43 -30.04
CA LEU A 32 -0.88 -7.10 -28.73
C LEU A 32 -2.30 -7.06 -28.13
N LEU A 33 -3.09 -6.04 -28.48
CA LEU A 33 -4.49 -5.87 -28.05
C LEU A 33 -5.45 -6.76 -28.86
N TYR A 34 -5.12 -7.10 -30.11
CA TYR A 34 -6.01 -7.78 -31.04
C TYR A 34 -6.38 -9.22 -30.65
N HIS A 35 -5.63 -9.89 -29.77
CA HIS A 35 -5.89 -11.28 -29.38
C HIS A 35 -6.33 -11.50 -27.92
N GLY A 36 -6.63 -10.42 -27.18
CA GLY A 36 -7.37 -10.56 -25.93
C GLY A 36 -6.50 -10.82 -24.70
N ASP A 37 -6.30 -9.71 -23.98
CA ASP A 37 -6.60 -9.60 -22.57
C ASP A 37 -5.59 -10.19 -21.56
N ILE A 38 -4.31 -10.01 -21.89
CA ILE A 38 -3.20 -10.16 -20.93
C ILE A 38 -3.44 -9.28 -19.69
N ASN A 39 -4.02 -8.09 -19.88
CA ASN A 39 -4.35 -7.19 -18.77
C ASN A 39 -5.40 -7.79 -17.81
N SER A 40 -6.45 -8.45 -18.30
CA SER A 40 -7.36 -9.15 -17.40
C SER A 40 -6.77 -10.43 -16.83
N ALA A 41 -5.90 -11.13 -17.56
CA ALA A 41 -5.21 -12.29 -17.03
C ALA A 41 -4.31 -11.90 -15.85
N LEU A 42 -3.54 -10.83 -16.00
CA LEU A 42 -2.73 -10.26 -14.92
C LEU A 42 -3.61 -9.78 -13.76
N ARG A 43 -4.73 -9.09 -14.06
CA ARG A 43 -5.67 -8.63 -13.03
C ARG A 43 -6.29 -9.80 -12.26
N ARG A 44 -6.68 -10.89 -12.94
CA ARG A 44 -7.20 -12.10 -12.30
C ARG A 44 -6.15 -12.78 -11.44
N LEU A 45 -4.94 -12.93 -11.98
CA LEU A 45 -3.80 -13.52 -11.27
C LEU A 45 -3.45 -12.71 -10.01
N MET A 46 -3.40 -11.38 -10.10
CA MET A 46 -3.17 -10.52 -8.94
C MET A 46 -4.31 -10.58 -7.92
N GLN A 47 -5.57 -10.71 -8.35
CA GLN A 47 -6.71 -10.79 -7.44
C GLN A 47 -6.81 -12.14 -6.73
N GLN A 48 -6.58 -13.25 -7.44
CA GLN A 48 -6.79 -14.61 -6.95
C GLN A 48 -5.52 -15.26 -6.39
N GLY A 49 -4.34 -14.74 -6.77
CA GLY A 49 -3.06 -15.37 -6.51
C GLY A 49 -2.69 -16.37 -7.62
N MET A 50 -1.56 -17.04 -7.45
CA MET A 50 -1.09 -18.09 -8.35
C MET A 50 -0.35 -19.19 -7.59
N THR A 51 -0.16 -20.33 -8.23
CA THR A 51 0.75 -21.37 -7.74
C THR A 51 2.01 -21.32 -8.59
N ASP A 52 3.18 -21.18 -7.96
CA ASP A 52 4.45 -21.22 -8.67
C ASP A 52 4.79 -22.66 -9.11
N ARG A 53 5.79 -22.79 -9.98
CA ARG A 53 6.32 -24.06 -10.51
C ARG A 53 6.77 -25.02 -9.41
N ASN A 54 7.15 -24.49 -8.25
CA ASN A 54 7.54 -25.27 -7.08
C ASN A 54 6.34 -25.80 -6.28
N GLY A 55 5.11 -25.49 -6.70
CA GLY A 55 3.88 -25.85 -5.97
C GLY A 55 3.54 -24.90 -4.83
N GLU A 56 4.30 -23.82 -4.64
CA GLU A 56 4.05 -22.83 -3.60
C GLU A 56 2.93 -21.87 -3.99
N ARG A 57 1.98 -21.67 -3.07
CA ARG A 57 0.83 -20.78 -3.28
C ARG A 57 1.21 -19.35 -2.96
N ILE A 58 1.21 -18.50 -3.99
CA ILE A 58 1.35 -17.05 -3.88
C ILE A 58 -0.05 -16.46 -3.67
N GLN A 59 -0.19 -15.72 -2.57
CA GLN A 59 -1.46 -15.14 -2.16
C GLN A 59 -1.86 -13.98 -3.08
N GLY A 60 -3.15 -13.93 -3.42
CA GLY A 60 -3.73 -12.80 -4.15
C GLY A 60 -3.94 -11.58 -3.25
N LEU A 61 -4.17 -10.43 -3.88
CA LEU A 61 -4.45 -9.16 -3.19
C LEU A 61 -5.66 -9.25 -2.25
N ARG A 62 -6.71 -10.00 -2.62
CA ARG A 62 -7.89 -10.16 -1.75
C ARG A 62 -7.52 -10.80 -0.41
N GLU A 63 -6.75 -11.89 -0.47
CA GLU A 63 -6.34 -12.62 0.73
C GLU A 63 -5.38 -11.80 1.60
N LEU A 64 -4.46 -11.06 1.00
CA LEU A 64 -3.57 -10.15 1.73
C LEU A 64 -4.35 -9.04 2.44
N LEU A 65 -5.37 -8.46 1.78
CA LEU A 65 -6.23 -7.45 2.38
C LEU A 65 -7.08 -8.01 3.52
N ASP A 66 -7.58 -9.23 3.39
CA ASP A 66 -8.36 -9.87 4.46
C ASP A 66 -7.48 -10.20 5.67
N LYS A 67 -6.24 -10.67 5.46
CA LYS A 67 -5.26 -10.85 6.54
C LYS A 67 -4.93 -9.54 7.24
N LEU A 68 -4.75 -8.47 6.48
CA LEU A 68 -4.48 -7.14 7.04
C LEU A 68 -5.66 -6.62 7.88
N ARG A 69 -6.90 -6.86 7.44
CA ARG A 69 -8.10 -6.51 8.21
C ARG A 69 -8.15 -7.29 9.52
N GLN A 70 -7.93 -8.60 9.46
CA GLN A 70 -7.95 -9.45 10.64
C GLN A 70 -6.85 -9.06 11.63
N GLU A 71 -5.63 -8.80 11.15
CA GLU A 71 -4.54 -8.35 12.02
C GLU A 71 -4.86 -6.99 12.67
N ARG A 72 -5.52 -6.09 11.93
CA ARG A 72 -6.00 -4.83 12.49
C ARG A 72 -7.03 -5.05 13.59
N GLU A 73 -8.02 -5.91 13.36
CA GLU A 73 -9.03 -6.27 14.37
C GLU A 73 -8.37 -6.89 15.61
N ASP A 74 -7.51 -7.90 15.45
CA ASP A 74 -6.80 -8.53 16.57
C ASP A 74 -5.94 -7.53 17.37
N ARG A 75 -5.35 -6.53 16.71
CA ARG A 75 -4.62 -5.46 17.39
C ARG A 75 -5.57 -4.55 18.14
N LEU A 76 -6.65 -4.09 17.51
CA LEU A 76 -7.65 -3.28 18.18
C LEU A 76 -8.25 -4.03 19.37
N ASP A 77 -8.66 -5.28 19.22
CA ASP A 77 -9.17 -6.09 20.32
C ASP A 77 -8.17 -6.23 21.47
N ARG A 78 -6.86 -6.35 21.18
CA ARG A 78 -5.80 -6.40 22.20
C ARG A 78 -5.52 -5.06 22.88
N PHE A 79 -5.62 -3.94 22.18
CA PHE A 79 -5.35 -2.59 22.72
C PHE A 79 -6.60 -1.92 23.32
N ASP A 80 -7.78 -2.34 22.86
CA ASP A 80 -9.11 -1.98 23.37
C ASP A 80 -9.61 -3.00 24.41
N LEU A 81 -8.72 -3.88 24.89
CA LEU A 81 -8.90 -4.55 26.18
C LEU A 81 -8.92 -3.46 27.26
N GLY A 82 -10.12 -2.95 27.54
CA GLY A 82 -10.45 -1.98 28.59
C GLY A 82 -10.18 -2.46 30.02
N GLY A 83 -9.11 -3.23 30.24
CA GLY A 83 -8.58 -3.61 31.55
C GLY A 83 -7.41 -2.73 31.99
N VAL A 84 -6.43 -2.45 31.11
CA VAL A 84 -5.24 -1.65 31.50
C VAL A 84 -5.61 -0.18 31.72
N TYR A 85 -6.47 0.39 30.88
CA TYR A 85 -6.96 1.76 31.09
C TYR A 85 -7.91 1.87 32.28
N GLN A 86 -8.63 0.78 32.61
CA GLN A 86 -9.52 0.73 33.78
C GLN A 86 -8.71 0.60 35.06
N GLU A 87 -7.69 -0.27 35.11
CA GLU A 87 -6.76 -0.36 36.25
C GLU A 87 -6.03 0.96 36.51
N ILE A 88 -5.52 1.62 35.45
CA ILE A 88 -4.89 2.93 35.60
C ILE A 88 -5.90 3.99 36.08
N ALA A 89 -7.14 3.95 35.59
CA ALA A 89 -8.18 4.87 36.04
C ALA A 89 -8.59 4.61 37.50
N ASP A 90 -8.69 3.34 37.90
CA ASP A 90 -9.04 2.91 39.25
C ASP A 90 -7.91 3.27 40.23
N GLU A 91 -6.64 3.02 39.87
CA GLU A 91 -5.48 3.39 40.70
C GLU A 91 -5.30 4.91 40.79
N LEU A 92 -5.58 5.67 39.72
CA LEU A 92 -5.63 7.13 39.78
C LEU A 92 -6.78 7.64 40.67
N ASN A 93 -7.94 6.98 40.67
CA ASN A 93 -9.06 7.34 41.54
C ASN A 93 -8.71 7.07 43.01
N ASP A 94 -8.08 5.93 43.31
CA ASP A 94 -7.63 5.58 44.66
C ASP A 94 -6.63 6.62 45.21
N ILE A 95 -5.67 7.07 44.38
CA ILE A 95 -4.72 8.13 44.74
C ILE A 95 -5.45 9.46 45.00
N VAL A 96 -6.39 9.85 44.13
CA VAL A 96 -7.16 11.09 44.28
C VAL A 96 -8.04 11.07 45.54
N ASP A 97 -8.60 9.92 45.89
CA ASP A 97 -9.43 9.77 47.09
C ASP A 97 -8.61 9.75 48.37
N GLU A 98 -7.39 9.19 48.34
CA GLU A 98 -6.43 9.25 49.45
C GLU A 98 -5.91 10.68 49.68
N GLU A 99 -5.58 11.41 48.62
CA GLU A 99 -5.23 12.83 48.71
C GLU A 99 -6.39 13.66 49.29
N ARG A 100 -7.63 13.41 48.87
CA ARG A 100 -8.83 14.09 49.41
C ARG A 100 -9.10 13.79 50.88
N HIS A 101 -8.83 12.57 51.35
CA HIS A 101 -8.99 12.21 52.76
C HIS A 101 -7.86 12.77 53.65
N SER A 102 -6.65 12.95 53.09
CA SER A 102 -5.50 13.51 53.82
C SER A 102 -5.57 15.03 54.03
N ILE A 103 -6.44 15.74 53.31
CA ILE A 103 -6.60 17.21 53.40
C ILE A 103 -7.60 17.63 54.51
N HIS A 104 -8.07 16.71 55.37
CA HIS A 104 -8.87 17.04 56.56
C HIS A 104 -8.12 16.76 57.87
#